data_AF-A0A2T2XEJ3-F1
#
_entry.id   AF-A0A2T2XEJ3-F1
#
_cell.length_a   1.000
_cell.length_b   1.000
_cell.length_c   1.000
_cell.angle_alpha   90.00
_cell.angle_beta   90.00
_cell.angle_gamma   90.00
#
_symmetry.space_group_name_H-M   'P 1'
#
loop_
_entity.id
_entity.type
_entity.pdbx_description
1 polymer ?
#
loop_
_entity_poly.entity_id
_entity_poly.type
_entity_poly.pdbx_seq_one_letter_code
_entity_poly.pdbx_strand_id
1 'polypeptide(L)'
;MPMNFGFGWVWIFPVAGMALMAFFGWTVLNRVFRTENHVSPKTPTLDETQDPLTVARERYAQGLISKQEFDQLTEDLIRTEKPNRRF
;
A
#
# COMPACT_ATOMS: atom_id res chain seq x y z
N MET A 1 -4.70 -49.16 31.86
CA MET A 1 -6.02 -48.64 31.45
C MET A 1 -5.84 -47.17 31.04
N PRO A 2 -5.74 -46.83 29.74
CA PRO A 2 -5.59 -45.44 29.31
C PRO A 2 -6.97 -44.78 29.22
N MET A 3 -7.40 -44.08 30.28
CA MET A 3 -8.65 -43.30 30.32
C MET A 3 -8.45 -41.80 30.05
N ASN A 4 -7.39 -41.40 29.34
CA ASN A 4 -7.09 -39.98 29.07
C ASN A 4 -7.23 -39.55 27.60
N PHE A 5 -7.64 -40.44 26.70
CA PHE A 5 -7.67 -40.15 25.25
C PHE A 5 -8.86 -39.28 24.79
N GLY A 6 -9.87 -39.05 25.63
CA GLY A 6 -11.08 -38.31 25.25
C GLY A 6 -11.06 -36.81 25.59
N PHE A 7 -10.36 -36.41 26.66
CA PHE A 7 -10.42 -35.01 27.13
C PHE A 7 -9.60 -34.04 26.28
N GLY A 8 -8.52 -34.50 25.64
CA GLY A 8 -7.67 -33.63 24.80
C GLY A 8 -8.33 -33.18 23.49
N TRP A 9 -9.19 -34.01 22.90
CA TRP A 9 -9.87 -33.73 21.63
C TRP A 9 -10.95 -32.66 21.74
N VAL A 10 -11.59 -32.54 22.91
CA VAL A 10 -12.63 -31.53 23.16
C VAL A 10 -12.04 -30.12 23.19
N TRP A 11 -10.80 -29.96 23.67
CA TRP A 11 -10.10 -28.67 23.71
C TRP A 11 -9.53 -28.24 22.36
N ILE A 12 -9.33 -29.16 21.42
CA ILE A 12 -8.84 -28.85 20.07
C ILE A 12 -9.87 -28.03 19.30
N PHE A 13 -11.17 -28.25 19.51
CA PHE A 13 -12.23 -27.54 18.79
C PHE A 13 -12.23 -26.01 19.02
N PRO A 14 -12.24 -25.50 20.27
CA PRO A 14 -12.19 -24.06 20.51
C PRO A 14 -10.82 -23.45 20.15
N VAL A 15 -9.72 -24.18 20.37
CA VAL A 15 -8.37 -23.70 20.04
C VAL A 15 -8.17 -23.60 18.53
N ALA A 16 -8.61 -24.61 17.77
CA ALA A 16 -8.57 -24.57 16.31
C ALA A 16 -9.46 -23.46 15.75
N GLY A 17 -10.65 -23.25 16.33
CA GLY A 17 -11.54 -22.15 15.97
C GLY A 17 -10.89 -20.78 16.18
N MET A 18 -10.26 -20.54 17.33
CA MET A 18 -9.51 -19.30 17.59
C MET A 18 -8.33 -19.11 16.64
N ALA A 19 -7.56 -20.17 16.38
CA ALA A 19 -6.43 -20.12 15.45
C ALA A 19 -6.88 -19.78 14.03
N LEU A 20 -7.99 -20.35 13.55
CA LEU A 20 -8.57 -20.04 12.24
C LEU A 20 -9.04 -18.59 12.14
N MET A 21 -9.70 -18.07 13.18
CA MET A 21 -10.14 -16.67 13.22
C MET A 21 -8.96 -15.70 13.23
N ALA A 22 -7.94 -15.98 14.05
CA ALA A 22 -6.70 -15.20 14.09
C ALA A 22 -5.97 -15.25 12.73
N PHE A 23 -5.92 -16.42 12.09
CA PHE A 23 -5.32 -16.58 10.77
C PHE A 23 -6.08 -15.79 9.70
N PHE A 24 -7.42 -15.87 9.66
CA PHE A 24 -8.22 -15.09 8.72
C PHE A 24 -8.09 -13.59 8.94
N GLY A 25 -8.21 -13.14 10.19
CA GLY A 25 -8.02 -11.74 10.57
C GLY A 25 -6.64 -11.24 10.14
N TRP A 26 -5.58 -11.99 10.48
CA TRP A 26 -4.21 -11.69 10.07
C TRP A 26 -4.03 -11.68 8.55
N THR A 27 -4.63 -12.62 7.82
CA THR A 27 -4.48 -12.72 6.36
C THR A 27 -5.14 -11.55 5.65
N VAL A 28 -6.32 -11.12 6.12
CA VAL A 28 -7.02 -9.94 5.57
C VAL A 28 -6.26 -8.66 5.93
N LEU A 29 -5.85 -8.51 7.19
CA LEU A 29 -5.02 -7.39 7.62
C LEU A 29 -3.73 -7.31 6.80
N ASN A 30 -2.99 -8.40 6.72
CA ASN A 30 -1.72 -8.47 6.01
C ASN A 30 -1.93 -8.26 4.50
N ARG A 31 -3.09 -8.61 3.92
CA ARG A 31 -3.38 -8.33 2.50
C ARG A 31 -3.69 -6.85 2.25
N VAL A 32 -4.44 -6.20 3.14
CA VAL A 32 -4.73 -4.76 3.06
C VAL A 32 -3.45 -3.95 3.32
N PHE A 33 -2.73 -4.26 4.41
CA PHE A 33 -1.48 -3.57 4.77
C PHE A 33 -0.28 -3.94 3.89
N ARG A 34 -0.25 -5.10 3.20
CA ARG A 34 0.80 -5.40 2.19
C ARG A 34 0.65 -4.62 0.90
N THR A 35 -0.52 -4.04 0.62
CA THR A 35 -0.66 -3.16 -0.55
C THR A 35 0.10 -1.84 -0.36
N GLU A 36 0.43 -1.48 0.88
CA GLU A 36 1.19 -0.26 1.22
C GLU A 36 2.67 -0.54 1.51
N ASN A 37 3.08 -1.80 1.71
CA ASN A 37 4.49 -2.17 1.95
C ASN A 37 5.32 -2.38 0.68
N HIS A 38 4.93 -1.73 -0.43
CA HIS A 38 5.86 -1.36 -1.51
C HIS A 38 6.49 0.02 -1.28
N VAL A 39 6.47 0.52 -0.04
CA VAL A 39 7.52 1.42 0.42
C VAL A 39 8.80 0.59 0.54
N SER A 40 9.49 0.48 -0.60
CA SER A 40 10.94 0.33 -0.64
C SER A 40 11.54 1.11 0.53
N PRO A 41 12.51 0.57 1.29
CA PRO A 41 13.31 1.39 2.18
C PRO A 41 14.20 2.28 1.32
N LYS A 42 13.60 3.25 0.61
CA LYS A 42 14.28 4.44 0.18
C LYS A 42 14.49 5.20 1.48
N THR A 43 15.67 5.01 2.03
CA THR A 43 16.49 6.07 2.62
C THR A 43 15.78 7.42 2.62
N PRO A 44 15.68 8.13 3.76
CA PRO A 44 15.25 9.51 3.76
C PRO A 44 16.37 10.35 3.11
N THR A 45 16.47 10.30 1.78
CA THR A 45 17.18 11.31 1.02
C THR A 45 16.29 12.54 1.08
N LEU A 46 16.71 13.47 1.93
CA LEU A 46 16.30 14.87 2.04
C LEU A 46 16.42 15.67 0.71
N ASP A 47 16.18 15.03 -0.43
CA ASP A 47 16.24 15.57 -1.79
C ASP A 47 14.91 15.42 -2.55
N GLU A 48 13.88 14.79 -1.96
CA GLU A 48 12.54 14.76 -2.55
C GLU A 48 11.78 16.04 -2.24
N THR A 49 12.33 17.15 -2.75
CA THR A 49 11.57 18.36 -3.05
C THR A 49 10.51 17.92 -4.06
N GLN A 50 9.33 17.55 -3.55
CA GLN A 50 8.19 16.97 -4.27
C GLN A 50 8.16 17.33 -5.76
N ASP A 51 8.62 16.40 -6.59
CA ASP A 51 8.51 16.53 -8.03
C ASP A 51 7.01 16.69 -8.35
N PRO A 52 6.59 17.84 -8.90
CA PRO A 52 5.18 18.15 -9.09
C PRO A 52 4.50 17.15 -10.05
N LEU A 53 5.28 16.43 -10.88
CA LEU A 53 4.81 15.33 -11.72
C LEU A 53 4.36 14.13 -10.89
N THR A 54 5.09 13.85 -9.79
CA THR A 54 4.79 12.74 -8.87
C THR A 54 3.49 13.02 -8.11
N VAL A 55 3.29 14.27 -7.67
CA VAL A 55 2.04 14.71 -7.02
C VAL A 55 0.86 14.65 -7.98
N ALA A 56 1.03 15.05 -9.25
CA ALA A 56 -0.01 14.97 -10.26
C ALA A 56 -0.42 13.51 -10.54
N ARG A 57 0.54 12.59 -10.62
CA ARG A 57 0.28 11.15 -10.82
C ARG A 57 -0.53 10.55 -9.68
N GLU A 58 -0.18 10.88 -8.44
CA GLU A 58 -0.88 10.39 -7.26
C GLU A 58 -2.35 10.84 -7.25
N ARG A 59 -2.62 12.12 -7.56
CA ARG A 59 -4.00 12.64 -7.64
C ARG A 59 -4.82 12.01 -8.76
N TYR A 60 -4.20 11.70 -9.89
CA TYR A 60 -4.87 10.98 -10.97
C TYR A 60 -5.24 9.55 -10.56
N ALA A 61 -4.33 8.83 -9.89
CA ALA A 61 -4.60 7.48 -9.38
C ALA A 61 -5.70 7.45 -8.31
N GLN A 62 -5.80 8.51 -7.52
CA GLN A 62 -6.87 8.71 -6.53
C GLN A 62 -8.21 9.15 -7.17
N GLY A 63 -8.22 9.48 -8.47
CA GLY A 63 -9.41 9.98 -9.18
C GLY A 63 -9.82 11.40 -8.79
N LEU A 64 -8.93 12.16 -8.13
CA LEU A 64 -9.16 13.55 -7.71
C LEU A 64 -9.05 14.54 -8.87
N ILE A 65 -8.36 14.15 -9.94
CA ILE A 65 -8.25 14.91 -11.18
C ILE A 65 -8.60 14.03 -12.37
N SER A 66 -9.23 14.62 -13.37
CA SER A 66 -9.51 13.94 -14.63
C SER A 66 -8.24 13.76 -15.45
N LYS A 67 -8.28 12.83 -16.41
CA LYS A 67 -7.15 12.59 -17.33
C LYS A 67 -6.74 13.88 -18.08
N GLN A 68 -7.72 14.70 -18.46
CA GLN A 68 -7.47 15.95 -19.18
C GLN A 68 -6.70 16.96 -18.33
N GLU A 69 -7.05 17.09 -17.05
CA GLU A 69 -6.35 17.98 -16.12
C GLU A 69 -4.93 17.48 -15.81
N PHE A 70 -4.75 16.16 -15.72
CA PHE A 70 -3.43 15.56 -15.57
C PHE A 70 -2.52 15.84 -16.79
N ASP A 71 -3.06 15.68 -18.00
CA ASP A 71 -2.32 15.92 -19.24
C ASP A 71 -1.90 17.40 -19.35
N GLN A 72 -2.78 18.34 -19.00
CA GLN A 72 -2.47 19.77 -18.97
C GLN A 72 -1.37 20.13 -17.96
N LEU A 73 -1.46 19.60 -16.73
CA LEU A 73 -0.43 19.82 -15.70
C LEU A 73 0.91 19.25 -16.15
N THR A 74 0.92 18.04 -16.71
CA THR A 74 2.14 17.40 -17.20
C THR A 74 2.79 18.21 -18.33
N GLU A 75 1.98 18.73 -19.26
CA GLU A 75 2.47 19.56 -20.36
C GLU A 75 3.05 20.90 -19.86
N ASP A 76 2.40 21.56 -18.90
CA ASP A 76 2.87 22.82 -18.33
C ASP A 76 4.16 22.65 -17.52
N LEU A 77 4.27 21.55 -16.76
CA LEU A 77 5.48 21.17 -16.04
C LEU A 77 6.64 20.90 -17.01
N ILE A 78 6.42 20.12 -18.07
CA ILE A 78 7.46 19.84 -19.08
C ILE A 78 7.88 21.12 -19.81
N ARG A 79 6.93 22.04 -20.05
CA ARG A 79 7.17 23.33 -20.69
C ARG A 79 7.99 24.27 -19.81
N THR A 80 7.73 24.30 -18.51
CA THR A 80 8.43 25.17 -17.56
C THR A 80 9.80 24.63 -17.13
N GLU A 81 9.95 23.31 -17.10
CA GLU A 81 11.22 22.63 -16.75
C GLU A 81 12.25 22.69 -17.88
N LYS A 82 11.84 22.74 -19.15
CA LYS A 82 12.75 23.06 -20.27
C LYS A 82 13.08 24.54 -20.18
N PRO A 83 14.26 24.94 -19.66
CA PRO A 83 14.58 26.34 -19.57
C PRO A 83 14.62 26.88 -20.98
N ASN A 84 14.01 28.05 -21.14
CA ASN A 84 14.20 28.96 -22.25
C ASN A 84 15.71 29.20 -22.47
N ARG A 85 16.42 28.27 -23.13
CA ARG A 85 17.79 28.44 -23.66
C ARG A 85 17.72 29.30 -24.93
N ARG A 86 17.15 30.48 -24.80
CA ARG A 86 17.27 31.55 -25.78
C ARG A 86 17.64 32.83 -25.05
N PHE A 87 18.90 32.94 -24.67
CA PHE A 87 19.68 34.18 -24.69
C PHE A 87 21.14 33.78 -24.89
#